data_AF-A0AAW1L3S3-F1
#
_entry.id   AF-A0AAW1L3S3-F1
#
_cell.length_a   1.000
_cell.length_b   1.000
_cell.length_c   1.000
_cell.angle_alpha   90.00
_cell.angle_beta   90.00
_cell.angle_gamma   90.00
#
_symmetry.space_group_name_H-M   'P 1'
#
loop_
_entity.id
_entity.type
_entity.pdbx_description
1 polymer ?
#
loop_
_entity_poly.entity_id
_entity_poly.type
_entity_poly.pdbx_seq_one_letter_code
_entity_poly.pdbx_strand_id
1 'polypeptide(L)'
;MTTPARNGNLNLEQDDSGEYVINATACEYRRMHHFPIVFWKVNGKNLYRMDAYQEAQLKAIDIICLTETWLVGEDTTLPESFNELYCIVFSSATKEKSFGKTSGGLTILYKKQLKYRIIEKTNLWICCHFRQISDRFILMLNYWKPDADIYFCLKK
;
A
#
# COMPACT_ATOMS: atom_id res chain seq x y z
N MET A 1 23.01 22.90 -20.14
CA MET A 1 21.71 23.61 -19.98
C MET A 1 20.81 22.69 -19.18
N THR A 2 20.52 23.07 -17.93
CA THR A 2 19.71 22.31 -16.98
C THR A 2 18.23 22.61 -17.22
N THR A 3 17.48 21.60 -17.68
CA THR A 3 16.01 21.68 -17.80
C THR A 3 15.41 21.62 -16.39
N PRO A 4 14.47 22.51 -16.02
CA PRO A 4 13.83 22.44 -14.70
C PRO A 4 12.90 21.22 -14.64
N ALA A 5 12.94 20.50 -13.52
CA ALA A 5 11.97 19.49 -13.19
C ALA A 5 10.59 20.14 -13.10
N ARG A 6 9.63 19.68 -13.92
CA ARG A 6 8.22 20.05 -13.79
C ARG A 6 7.64 19.25 -12.63
N ASN A 7 7.12 19.94 -11.63
CA ASN A 7 6.29 19.34 -10.58
C ASN A 7 5.05 18.71 -11.23
N GLY A 8 5.01 17.38 -11.32
CA GLY A 8 3.80 16.65 -11.64
C GLY A 8 2.85 16.71 -10.44
N ASN A 9 1.73 17.40 -10.58
CA ASN A 9 0.70 17.44 -9.56
C ASN A 9 0.11 16.04 -9.38
N LEU A 10 0.06 15.59 -8.11
CA LEU A 10 -0.71 14.43 -7.67
C LEU A 10 -2.20 14.71 -7.95
N ASN A 11 -2.76 14.10 -8.98
CA ASN A 11 -4.20 14.14 -9.20
C ASN A 11 -4.84 13.07 -8.30
N LEU A 12 -5.42 13.52 -7.19
CA LEU A 12 -6.36 12.75 -6.39
C LEU A 12 -7.70 12.75 -7.15
N GLU A 13 -8.02 11.66 -7.85
CA GLU A 13 -9.38 11.44 -8.31
C GLU A 13 -10.07 10.52 -7.30
N GLN A 14 -11.14 11.05 -6.71
CA GLN A 14 -12.02 10.36 -5.78
C GLN A 14 -13.17 9.82 -6.60
N ASP A 15 -13.43 8.51 -6.55
CA ASP A 15 -14.66 7.98 -7.12
C ASP A 15 -15.83 8.11 -6.13
N ASP A 16 -17.05 8.01 -6.65
CA ASP A 16 -18.30 8.16 -5.88
C ASP A 16 -18.49 7.08 -4.80
N SER A 17 -17.58 6.10 -4.70
CA SER A 17 -17.57 5.06 -3.67
C SER A 17 -16.73 5.41 -2.43
N GLY A 18 -16.00 6.53 -2.49
CA GLY A 18 -15.08 6.95 -1.43
C GLY A 18 -13.74 6.22 -1.46
N GLU A 19 -13.41 5.54 -2.57
CA GLU A 19 -12.10 4.94 -2.80
C GLU A 19 -11.13 5.98 -3.36
N TYR A 20 -9.97 6.13 -2.71
CA TYR A 20 -8.86 6.92 -3.22
C TYR A 20 -7.97 6.01 -4.06
N VAL A 21 -8.05 6.10 -5.38
CA VAL A 21 -7.05 5.46 -6.25
C VAL A 21 -5.86 6.42 -6.37
N ILE A 22 -4.85 6.25 -5.53
CA ILE A 22 -3.58 6.96 -5.71
C ILE A 22 -2.81 6.25 -6.82
N ASN A 23 -2.85 6.80 -8.03
CA ASN A 23 -1.90 6.49 -9.10
C ASN A 23 -0.53 7.06 -8.72
N ALA A 24 0.21 6.36 -7.87
CA ALA A 24 1.58 6.72 -7.56
C ALA A 24 2.49 6.25 -8.69
N THR A 25 2.74 7.12 -9.68
CA THR A 25 3.81 6.89 -10.63
C THR A 25 5.13 7.14 -9.93
N ALA A 26 5.87 6.08 -9.60
CA ALA A 26 7.23 6.21 -9.11
C ALA A 26 8.08 6.95 -10.17
N CYS A 27 8.67 8.07 -9.74
CA CYS A 27 9.64 8.94 -10.42
C CYS A 27 9.94 8.61 -11.90
N GLU A 28 9.47 9.49 -12.79
CA GLU A 28 9.76 9.46 -14.22
C GLU A 28 11.28 9.43 -14.49
N TYR A 29 11.84 8.25 -14.78
CA TYR A 29 13.02 8.18 -15.65
C TYR A 29 13.03 6.89 -16.46
N ARG A 30 12.71 7.06 -17.76
CA ARG A 30 12.80 6.13 -18.90
C ARG A 30 11.64 5.14 -19.09
N ARG A 31 10.71 5.60 -19.94
CA ARG A 31 9.75 4.84 -20.75
C ARG A 31 10.26 3.43 -21.11
N MET A 32 9.59 2.39 -20.59
CA MET A 32 9.05 1.26 -21.38
C MET A 32 8.27 0.20 -20.57
N HIS A 33 8.18 0.30 -19.25
CA HIS A 33 7.33 -0.60 -18.46
C HIS A 33 6.46 0.20 -17.48
N HIS A 34 5.14 0.07 -17.63
CA HIS A 34 4.18 0.58 -16.66
C HIS A 34 4.33 -0.27 -15.39
N PHE A 35 4.68 0.36 -14.28
CA PHE A 35 4.85 -0.30 -12.97
C PHE A 35 3.74 0.18 -12.02
N PRO A 36 2.52 -0.37 -12.13
CA PRO A 36 1.37 0.11 -11.36
C PRO A 36 1.54 -0.18 -9.87
N ILE A 37 1.35 0.86 -9.07
CA ILE A 37 1.25 0.80 -7.61
C ILE A 37 -0.08 1.43 -7.20
N VAL A 38 -0.83 0.76 -6.34
CA VAL A 38 -2.10 1.29 -5.80
C VAL A 38 -2.05 1.38 -4.28
N PHE A 39 -2.73 2.39 -3.75
CA PHE A 39 -2.97 2.56 -2.32
C PHE A 39 -4.48 2.47 -2.06
N TRP A 40 -4.90 1.63 -1.13
CA TRP A 40 -6.30 1.37 -0.87
C TRP A 40 -6.57 1.23 0.64
N LYS A 41 -7.63 1.88 1.11
CA LYS A 41 -8.12 1.75 2.48
C LYS A 41 -9.23 0.70 2.51
N VAL A 42 -8.91 -0.51 2.95
CA VAL A 42 -9.81 -1.68 2.78
C VAL A 42 -10.86 -1.84 3.87
N ASN A 43 -10.72 -1.16 5.01
CA ASN A 43 -11.65 -1.28 6.14
C ASN A 43 -11.97 -2.76 6.51
N GLY A 44 -10.92 -3.58 6.63
CA GLY A 44 -11.00 -4.98 7.02
C GLY A 44 -11.10 -5.96 5.85
N LYS A 45 -12.18 -6.77 5.83
CA LYS A 45 -12.30 -8.01 5.02
C LYS A 45 -12.61 -7.81 3.53
N ASN A 46 -12.46 -6.62 2.98
CA ASN A 46 -12.90 -6.34 1.60
C ASN A 46 -12.14 -7.16 0.54
N LEU A 47 -10.88 -7.56 0.81
CA LEU A 47 -10.11 -8.44 -0.08
C LEU A 47 -10.73 -9.83 -0.34
N TYR A 48 -11.68 -10.29 0.49
CA TYR A 48 -12.33 -11.61 0.30
C TYR A 48 -13.71 -11.50 -0.35
N ARG A 49 -14.15 -10.29 -0.73
CA ARG A 49 -15.50 -10.01 -1.22
C ARG A 49 -15.54 -9.44 -2.64
N MET A 50 -14.48 -9.65 -3.40
CA MET A 50 -14.34 -9.11 -4.75
C MET A 50 -14.97 -10.05 -5.77
N ASP A 51 -15.56 -9.47 -6.81
CA ASP A 51 -15.93 -10.24 -8.00
C ASP A 51 -14.70 -10.54 -8.88
N ALA A 52 -14.88 -11.41 -9.87
CA ALA A 52 -13.80 -11.84 -10.76
C ALA A 52 -13.21 -10.69 -11.59
N TYR A 53 -14.00 -9.65 -11.90
CA TYR A 53 -13.53 -8.50 -12.66
C TYR A 53 -12.63 -7.61 -11.78
N GLN A 54 -13.07 -7.27 -10.58
CA GLN A 54 -12.29 -6.52 -9.59
C GLN A 54 -10.99 -7.24 -9.25
N GLU A 55 -11.05 -8.56 -9.07
CA GLU A 55 -9.88 -9.39 -8.83
C GLU A 55 -8.89 -9.35 -10.01
N ALA A 56 -9.38 -9.44 -11.24
CA ALA A 56 -8.54 -9.34 -12.43
C ALA A 56 -7.84 -7.97 -12.55
N GLN A 57 -8.54 -6.88 -12.22
CA GLN A 57 -7.96 -5.54 -12.19
C GLN A 57 -6.82 -5.46 -11.15
N LEU A 58 -7.04 -5.94 -9.93
CA LEU A 58 -6.02 -5.92 -8.89
C LEU A 58 -4.81 -6.81 -9.22
N LYS A 59 -5.02 -7.98 -9.83
CA LYS A 59 -3.92 -8.87 -10.27
C LYS A 59 -3.01 -8.24 -11.32
N ALA A 60 -3.48 -7.23 -12.05
CA ALA A 60 -2.63 -6.49 -12.98
C ALA A 60 -1.60 -5.59 -12.25
N ILE A 61 -1.89 -5.17 -11.02
CA ILE A 61 -1.09 -4.21 -10.24
C ILE A 61 0.18 -4.88 -9.70
N ASP A 62 1.35 -4.22 -9.77
CA ASP A 62 2.60 -4.81 -9.31
C ASP A 62 2.76 -4.74 -7.79
N ILE A 63 2.33 -3.64 -7.17
CA ILE A 63 2.32 -3.46 -5.73
C ILE A 63 0.99 -2.86 -5.25
N ILE A 64 0.37 -3.50 -4.26
CA ILE A 64 -0.89 -3.09 -3.64
C ILE A 64 -0.62 -2.75 -2.17
N CYS A 65 -0.82 -1.49 -1.81
CA CYS A 65 -0.64 -0.95 -0.48
C CYS A 65 -1.99 -0.79 0.21
N LEU A 66 -2.20 -1.49 1.32
CA LEU A 66 -3.48 -1.57 2.02
C LEU A 66 -3.36 -0.99 3.42
N THR A 67 -4.31 -0.12 3.77
CA THR A 67 -4.46 0.43 5.12
C THR A 67 -5.80 0.02 5.73
N GLU A 68 -5.89 0.05 7.06
CA GLU A 68 -7.08 -0.39 7.80
C GLU A 68 -7.46 -1.84 7.48
N THR A 69 -6.46 -2.73 7.43
CA THR A 69 -6.66 -4.15 7.11
C THR A 69 -7.27 -4.95 8.26
N TRP A 70 -7.16 -4.44 9.49
CA TRP A 70 -7.65 -5.09 10.71
C TRP A 70 -7.11 -6.51 10.93
N LEU A 71 -6.01 -6.87 10.27
CA LEU A 71 -5.34 -8.15 10.45
C LEU A 71 -4.61 -8.16 11.79
N VAL A 72 -4.90 -9.17 12.61
CA VAL A 72 -4.30 -9.32 13.95
C VAL A 72 -3.54 -10.64 14.00
N GLY A 73 -2.35 -10.64 14.59
CA GLY A 73 -1.51 -11.84 14.69
C GLY A 73 -0.75 -12.15 13.39
N GLU A 74 -0.29 -13.39 13.26
CA GLU A 74 0.52 -13.87 12.12
C GLU A 74 -0.31 -14.50 11.00
N ASP A 75 -1.58 -14.79 11.23
CA ASP A 75 -2.44 -15.43 10.23
C ASP A 75 -2.84 -14.41 9.15
N THR A 76 -2.14 -14.51 8.02
CA THR A 76 -2.19 -13.57 6.90
C THR A 76 -2.45 -14.31 5.59
N THR A 77 -3.36 -15.28 5.68
CA THR A 77 -3.79 -16.09 4.54
C THR A 77 -4.56 -15.24 3.53
N LEU A 78 -3.89 -14.86 2.44
CA LEU A 78 -4.55 -14.21 1.31
C LEU A 78 -5.54 -15.16 0.62
N PRO A 79 -6.53 -14.64 -0.12
CA PRO A 79 -7.25 -15.46 -1.10
C PRO A 79 -6.24 -16.21 -1.98
N GLU A 80 -6.50 -17.48 -2.27
CA GLU A 80 -5.57 -18.39 -2.95
C GLU A 80 -4.99 -17.77 -4.23
N SER A 81 -5.86 -17.13 -5.00
CA SER A 81 -5.54 -16.46 -6.25
C SER A 81 -4.57 -15.28 -6.13
N PHE A 82 -4.52 -14.61 -4.97
CA PHE A 82 -3.50 -13.61 -4.66
C PHE A 82 -2.24 -14.27 -4.11
N ASN A 83 -2.39 -15.31 -3.29
CA ASN A 83 -1.27 -16.03 -2.69
C ASN A 83 -0.35 -16.68 -3.73
N GLU A 84 -0.87 -17.02 -4.92
CA GLU A 84 -0.07 -17.53 -6.04
C GLU A 84 0.85 -16.47 -6.65
N LEU A 85 0.38 -15.21 -6.75
CA LEU A 85 1.03 -14.14 -7.51
C LEU A 85 1.82 -13.16 -6.63
N TYR A 86 1.35 -12.95 -5.40
CA TYR A 86 1.87 -11.94 -4.49
C TYR A 86 2.58 -12.57 -3.29
N CYS A 87 3.55 -11.83 -2.78
CA CYS A 87 4.03 -11.99 -1.41
C CYS A 87 3.45 -10.86 -0.54
N ILE A 88 3.51 -11.05 0.78
CA ILE A 88 2.96 -10.11 1.76
C ILE A 88 4.05 -9.56 2.69
N VAL A 89 4.02 -8.25 2.92
CA VAL A 89 4.58 -7.63 4.13
C VAL A 89 3.44 -7.00 4.88
N PHE A 90 3.31 -7.27 6.17
CA PHE A 90 2.25 -6.66 6.96
C PHE A 90 2.74 -6.22 8.34
N SER A 91 2.01 -5.26 8.89
CA SER A 91 2.09 -4.80 10.26
C SER A 91 0.71 -4.99 10.88
N SER A 92 0.65 -5.71 12.01
CA SER A 92 -0.60 -6.07 12.66
C SER A 92 -1.35 -4.83 13.14
N ALA A 93 -2.67 -4.88 13.02
CA ALA A 93 -3.55 -3.90 13.62
C ALA A 93 -3.52 -4.03 15.15
N THR A 94 -3.66 -2.92 15.85
CA THR A 94 -3.76 -2.90 17.31
C THR A 94 -5.22 -3.08 17.71
N LYS A 95 -5.50 -4.01 18.63
CA LYS A 95 -6.81 -4.08 19.27
C LYS A 95 -6.91 -2.96 20.30
N GLU A 96 -7.73 -1.95 20.03
CA GLU A 96 -8.07 -0.96 21.05
C GLU A 96 -9.01 -1.59 22.08
N LYS A 97 -8.50 -1.72 23.31
CA LYS A 97 -9.22 -2.35 24.45
C LYS A 97 -10.52 -1.64 24.81
N SER A 98 -10.69 -0.37 24.44
CA SER A 98 -11.80 0.49 24.87
C SER A 98 -13.10 0.24 24.10
N PHE A 99 -13.06 -0.25 22.86
CA PHE A 99 -14.27 -0.40 22.03
C PHE A 99 -14.40 -1.75 21.33
N GLY A 100 -13.47 -2.69 21.54
CA GLY A 100 -13.50 -4.02 20.94
C GLY A 100 -13.34 -4.02 19.40
N LYS A 101 -13.08 -2.86 18.79
CA LYS A 101 -12.82 -2.73 17.36
C LYS A 101 -11.32 -2.78 17.10
N THR A 102 -10.95 -3.59 16.11
CA THR A 102 -9.60 -3.56 15.55
C THR A 102 -9.44 -2.27 14.76
N SER A 103 -8.30 -1.57 14.91
CA SER A 103 -8.02 -0.35 14.17
C SER A 103 -6.60 -0.38 13.61
N GLY A 104 -6.43 0.17 12.40
CA GLY A 104 -5.16 0.19 11.69
C GLY A 104 -4.87 -1.13 10.99
N GLY A 105 -3.60 -1.51 10.96
CA GLY A 105 -3.11 -2.61 10.15
C GLY A 105 -2.68 -2.11 8.77
N LEU A 106 -1.49 -2.56 8.37
CA LEU A 106 -0.86 -2.18 7.12
C LEU A 106 -0.43 -3.43 6.38
N THR A 107 -0.64 -3.45 5.07
CA THR A 107 -0.24 -4.58 4.25
C THR A 107 0.27 -4.08 2.90
N ILE A 108 1.43 -4.57 2.48
CA ILE A 108 1.95 -4.40 1.14
C ILE A 108 1.93 -5.78 0.48
N LEU A 109 1.11 -5.93 -0.56
CA LEU A 109 1.16 -7.06 -1.48
C LEU A 109 2.06 -6.67 -2.65
N TYR A 110 2.99 -7.51 -3.04
CA TYR A 110 3.87 -7.25 -4.19
C TYR A 110 4.09 -8.53 -4.98
N LYS A 111 4.16 -8.43 -6.31
CA LYS A 111 4.36 -9.61 -7.17
C LYS A 111 5.65 -10.34 -6.79
N LYS A 112 5.58 -11.67 -6.74
CA LYS A 112 6.68 -12.56 -6.29
C LYS A 112 8.01 -12.37 -7.04
N GLN A 113 7.94 -11.90 -8.28
CA GLN A 113 9.12 -11.59 -9.10
C GLN A 113 9.94 -10.38 -8.60
N LEU A 114 9.37 -9.55 -7.72
CA LEU A 114 10.04 -8.38 -7.16
C LEU A 114 10.91 -8.76 -5.97
N LYS A 115 12.14 -8.27 -5.95
CA LYS A 115 13.01 -8.36 -4.78
C LYS A 115 12.71 -7.18 -3.86
N TYR A 116 12.65 -7.43 -2.56
CA TYR A 116 12.39 -6.40 -1.57
C TYR A 116 13.27 -6.58 -0.34
N ARG A 117 13.44 -5.51 0.41
CA ARG A 117 14.01 -5.50 1.75
C ARG A 117 13.21 -4.53 2.61
N ILE A 118 12.73 -4.98 3.76
CA ILE A 118 12.13 -4.09 4.75
C ILE A 118 13.24 -3.19 5.30
N ILE A 119 13.07 -1.87 5.18
CA ILE A 119 13.91 -0.87 5.84
C ILE A 119 13.42 -0.68 7.27
N GLU A 120 12.11 -0.48 7.42
CA GLU A 120 11.48 -0.22 8.71
C GLU A 120 10.03 -0.70 8.70
N LYS A 121 9.54 -1.14 9.86
CA LYS A 121 8.16 -1.59 10.03
C LYS A 121 7.66 -1.26 11.44
N THR A 122 6.64 -0.42 11.53
CA THR A 122 5.93 -0.05 12.76
C THR A 122 4.43 -0.28 12.57
N ASN A 123 3.62 -0.02 13.60
CA ASN A 123 2.16 -0.03 13.48
C ASN A 123 1.60 1.17 12.70
N LEU A 124 2.43 2.19 12.40
CA LEU A 124 2.05 3.41 11.69
C LEU A 124 2.58 3.46 10.26
N TRP A 125 3.69 2.77 9.97
CA TRP A 125 4.25 2.69 8.62
C TRP A 125 4.99 1.38 8.32
N ILE A 126 5.09 1.07 7.03
CA ILE A 126 5.97 0.05 6.46
C ILE A 126 6.81 0.75 5.39
N CYS A 127 8.13 0.66 5.53
CA CYS A 127 9.09 1.19 4.56
C CYS A 127 9.88 0.03 3.95
N CYS A 128 9.81 -0.11 2.63
CA CYS A 128 10.43 -1.18 1.88
C CYS A 128 11.29 -0.63 0.75
N HIS A 129 12.47 -1.19 0.55
CA HIS A 129 13.29 -0.98 -0.64
C HIS A 129 13.03 -2.10 -1.64
N PHE A 130 12.52 -1.75 -2.82
CA PHE A 130 12.21 -2.67 -3.91
C PHE A 130 13.27 -2.59 -5.01
N ARG A 131 13.47 -3.73 -5.70
CA ARG A 131 14.34 -3.84 -6.87
C ARG A 131 13.66 -4.67 -7.96
N GLN A 132 13.61 -4.09 -9.15
CA GLN A 132 13.14 -4.74 -10.37
C GLN A 132 14.20 -4.58 -11.45
N ILE A 133 14.88 -5.67 -11.83
CA ILE A 133 15.94 -5.71 -12.87
C ILE A 133 16.97 -4.57 -12.71
N SER A 134 16.75 -3.42 -13.39
CA SER A 134 17.59 -2.22 -13.36
C SER A 134 17.16 -1.16 -12.35
N ASP A 135 15.90 -1.19 -11.91
CA ASP A 135 15.29 -0.10 -11.16
C ASP A 135 15.22 -0.41 -9.67
N ARG A 136 15.34 0.64 -8.86
CA ARG A 136 15.27 0.58 -7.41
C ARG A 136 14.48 1.77 -6.90
N PHE A 137 13.61 1.52 -5.95
CA PHE A 137 12.84 2.57 -5.30
C PHE A 137 12.57 2.19 -3.85
N ILE A 138 12.25 3.22 -3.06
CA ILE A 138 11.75 3.06 -1.71
C ILE A 138 10.25 3.32 -1.77
N LEU A 139 9.47 2.42 -1.18
CA LEU A 139 8.04 2.55 -1.02
C LEU A 139 7.74 2.62 0.47
N MET A 140 7.04 3.67 0.87
CA MET A 140 6.55 3.85 2.23
C MET A 140 5.03 3.81 2.21
N LEU A 141 4.46 2.86 2.94
CA LEU A 141 3.05 2.82 3.26
C LEU A 141 2.87 3.36 4.67
N ASN A 142 2.14 4.44 4.82
CA ASN A 142 1.84 5.06 6.10
C ASN A 142 0.33 5.12 6.32
N TYR A 143 -0.08 5.06 7.59
CA TYR A 143 -1.44 5.33 8.00
C TYR A 143 -1.42 6.30 9.16
N TRP A 144 -1.98 7.49 8.92
CA TRP A 144 -2.11 8.54 9.92
C TRP A 144 -3.55 8.55 10.42
N LYS A 145 -3.78 8.33 11.71
CA LYS A 145 -5.09 8.61 12.29
C LYS A 145 -5.30 10.13 12.30
N PRO A 146 -6.46 10.61 11.82
CA PRO A 146 -6.72 12.04 11.67
C PRO A 146 -6.58 12.86 12.96
N ASP A 147 -6.66 12.25 14.14
CA ASP A 147 -6.84 12.99 15.38
C ASP A 147 -5.60 13.01 16.31
N ALA A 148 -4.70 12.02 16.19
CA ALA A 148 -3.59 11.83 17.14
C ALA A 148 -2.20 12.02 16.51
N ASP A 149 -2.02 11.59 15.26
CA ASP A 149 -0.67 11.39 14.72
C ASP A 149 -0.11 12.64 14.03
N ILE A 150 -0.97 13.50 13.48
CA ILE A 150 -0.56 14.79 12.89
C ILE A 150 0.16 15.66 13.93
N TYR A 151 -0.30 15.64 15.18
CA TYR A 151 0.34 16.40 16.27
C TYR A 151 1.71 15.84 16.67
N PHE A 152 1.95 14.54 16.48
CA PHE A 152 3.26 13.94 16.71
C PHE A 152 4.28 14.42 15.66
N CYS A 153 3.88 14.47 14.39
CA CYS A 153 4.75 14.93 13.30
C CYS A 153 5.01 16.44 13.29
N LEU A 154 4.09 17.24 13.86
CA LEU A 154 4.18 18.70 13.86
C LEU A 154 4.90 19.29 15.08
N LYS A 155 5.22 18.48 16.10
CA LYS A 155 6.03 18.93 17.24
C LYS A 155 7.50 18.96 16.84
N LYS A 156 7.98 20.17 16.52
CA LYS A 156 9.40 20.54 16.42
C LYS A 156 10.06 20.59 17.79
#